data_AF-A0A3B9QGW3-F1
#
_entry.id   AF-A0A3B9QGW3-F1
#
_cell.length_a   1.000
_cell.length_b   1.000
_cell.length_c   1.000
_cell.angle_alpha   90.00
_cell.angle_beta   90.00
_cell.angle_gamma   90.00
#
_symmetry.space_group_name_H-M   'P 1'
#
loop_
_entity.id
_entity.type
_entity.pdbx_description
1 polymer ?
#
loop_
_entity_poly.entity_id
_entity_poly.type
_entity_poly.pdbx_seq_one_letter_code
_entity_poly.pdbx_strand_id
1 'polypeptide(L)'
;MSAFTTPDGTSWPLFGEGGGERLAQEIGAPLLGSIPLEPAVSAGGDTGKPVAASDGPASRIFHEIAARIVEEIAPPLDMEACSASAINEVPVSLMGEKNP
;
A
#
# COMPACT_ATOMS: atom_id res chain seq x y z
N MET A 1 6.38 -7.26 -10.98
CA MET A 1 5.44 -8.28 -11.47
C MET A 1 6.14 -9.61 -11.36
N SER A 2 5.47 -10.63 -10.85
CA SER A 2 6.02 -11.98 -10.82
C SER A 2 5.51 -12.79 -12.01
N ALA A 3 6.02 -14.01 -12.14
CA ALA A 3 5.74 -14.89 -13.26
C ALA A 3 4.29 -15.40 -13.27
N PHE A 4 3.82 -15.79 -14.45
CA PHE A 4 2.56 -16.51 -14.64
C PHE A 4 2.77 -17.97 -14.25
N THR A 5 1.99 -18.48 -13.30
CA THR A 5 2.12 -19.86 -12.83
C THR A 5 0.96 -20.71 -13.34
N THR A 6 1.28 -21.81 -14.02
CA THR A 6 0.30 -22.78 -14.52
C THR A 6 -0.18 -23.71 -13.39
N PRO A 7 -1.32 -24.42 -13.54
CA PRO A 7 -1.86 -25.28 -12.49
C PRO A 7 -0.94 -26.44 -12.06
N ASP A 8 -0.01 -26.86 -12.93
CA ASP A 8 1.05 -27.83 -12.66
C ASP A 8 2.25 -27.25 -11.90
N GLY A 9 2.23 -25.95 -11.58
CA GLY A 9 3.25 -25.26 -10.81
C GLY A 9 4.40 -24.69 -11.63
N THR A 10 4.38 -24.83 -12.97
CA THR A 10 5.39 -24.24 -13.84
C THR A 10 5.21 -22.73 -13.93
N SER A 11 6.29 -21.97 -13.75
CA SER A 11 6.27 -20.51 -13.75
C SER A 11 6.94 -19.93 -15.00
N TRP A 12 6.30 -18.91 -15.61
CA TRP A 12 6.72 -18.30 -16.87
C TRP A 12 6.84 -16.78 -16.73
N PRO A 13 8.02 -16.20 -16.97
CA PRO A 13 8.21 -14.75 -16.93
C PRO A 13 7.76 -14.09 -18.23
N LEU A 14 6.43 -14.04 -18.45
CA LEU A 14 5.84 -13.50 -19.70
C LEU A 14 6.25 -12.05 -19.99
N PHE A 15 6.58 -11.28 -18.96
CA PHE A 15 6.99 -9.88 -19.06
C PHE A 15 8.44 -9.65 -18.59
N GLY A 16 9.25 -10.71 -18.56
CA GLY A 16 10.61 -10.69 -17.99
C GLY A 16 10.63 -10.70 -16.46
N GLU A 17 11.84 -10.56 -15.90
CA GLU A 17 12.10 -10.62 -14.45
C GLU A 17 13.05 -9.49 -14.02
N GLY A 18 13.06 -9.16 -12.73
CA GLY A 18 14.03 -8.22 -12.14
C GLY A 18 13.78 -6.73 -12.42
N GLY A 19 12.80 -6.39 -13.27
CA GLY A 19 12.49 -5.00 -13.60
C GLY A 19 12.03 -4.16 -12.41
N GLY A 20 11.28 -4.77 -11.48
CA GLY A 20 10.81 -4.11 -10.25
C GLY A 20 11.96 -3.86 -9.27
N GLU A 21 12.81 -4.86 -9.05
CA GLU A 21 14.00 -4.76 -8.21
C GLU A 21 14.97 -3.70 -8.73
N ARG A 22 15.21 -3.70 -10.04
CA ARG A 22 16.09 -2.71 -10.68
C ARG A 22 15.54 -1.30 -10.54
N LEU A 23 14.25 -1.08 -10.80
CA LEU A 23 13.63 0.23 -10.62
C LEU A 23 13.68 0.69 -9.16
N ALA A 24 13.40 -0.20 -8.21
CA ALA A 24 13.45 0.09 -6.78
C ALA A 24 14.85 0.56 -6.36
N GLN A 25 15.91 -0.10 -6.85
CA GLN A 25 17.30 0.32 -6.65
C GLN A 25 17.60 1.68 -7.30
N GLU A 26 17.16 1.90 -8.54
CA GLU A 26 17.39 3.14 -9.29
C GLU A 26 16.78 4.36 -8.59
N ILE A 27 15.60 4.22 -7.99
CA ILE A 27 14.90 5.32 -7.30
C ILE A 27 15.19 5.39 -5.79
N GLY A 28 15.98 4.45 -5.26
CA GLY A 28 16.29 4.38 -3.83
C GLY A 28 15.08 4.06 -2.94
N ALA A 29 14.10 3.29 -3.44
CA ALA A 29 12.91 2.88 -2.70
C ALA A 29 12.92 1.36 -2.42
N PRO A 30 12.31 0.89 -1.32
CA PRO A 30 12.18 -0.53 -1.07
C PRO A 30 11.18 -1.17 -2.03
N LEU A 31 11.51 -2.38 -2.52
CA LEU A 31 10.52 -3.21 -3.20
C LEU A 31 9.60 -3.86 -2.16
N LEU A 32 8.30 -3.58 -2.26
CA LEU A 32 7.30 -4.05 -1.29
C LEU A 32 6.84 -5.49 -1.55
N GLY A 33 6.80 -5.90 -2.81
CA GLY A 33 6.40 -7.25 -3.20
C GLY A 33 6.22 -7.39 -4.71
N SER A 34 5.88 -8.60 -5.14
CA SER A 34 5.71 -8.93 -6.55
C SER A 34 4.45 -9.78 -6.76
N ILE A 35 3.41 -9.18 -7.30
CA ILE A 35 2.09 -9.80 -7.43
C ILE A 35 2.07 -10.79 -8.61
N PRO A 36 1.61 -12.04 -8.39
CA PRO A 36 1.42 -13.04 -9.44
C PRO A 36 0.52 -12.55 -10.57
N LEU A 37 0.87 -12.93 -11.80
CA LEU A 37 0.03 -12.65 -12.95
C LEU A 37 -1.16 -13.63 -12.97
N GLU A 38 -2.31 -13.21 -12.43
CA GLU A 38 -3.52 -14.03 -12.35
C GLU A 38 -4.72 -13.29 -12.99
N PRO A 39 -5.52 -13.93 -13.86
CA PRO A 39 -6.69 -13.29 -14.49
C PRO A 39 -7.73 -12.76 -13.48
N ALA A 40 -7.79 -13.35 -12.29
CA ALA A 40 -8.67 -12.91 -11.23
C ALA A 40 -8.36 -11.48 -10.76
N VAL A 41 -7.11 -11.02 -10.83
CA VAL A 41 -6.70 -9.68 -10.40
C VAL A 41 -7.41 -8.61 -11.23
N SER A 42 -7.35 -8.71 -12.55
CA SER A 42 -8.00 -7.75 -13.45
C SER A 42 -9.52 -7.85 -13.37
N ALA A 43 -10.06 -9.07 -13.42
CA ALA A 43 -11.51 -9.29 -13.35
C ALA A 43 -12.11 -8.78 -12.03
N GLY A 44 -11.41 -8.97 -10.91
CA GLY A 44 -11.81 -8.44 -9.61
C GLY A 44 -11.80 -6.91 -9.57
N GLY A 45 -10.80 -6.28 -10.20
CA GLY A 45 -10.75 -4.83 -10.37
C GLY A 45 -11.92 -4.29 -11.18
N ASP A 46 -12.19 -4.88 -12.35
CA ASP A 46 -13.26 -4.43 -13.26
C ASP A 46 -14.66 -4.58 -12.66
N THR A 47 -14.87 -5.60 -11.83
CA THR A 47 -16.16 -5.89 -11.21
C THR A 47 -16.36 -5.23 -9.83
N GLY A 48 -15.34 -4.55 -9.31
CA GLY A 48 -15.37 -3.97 -7.96
C GLY A 48 -15.32 -5.02 -6.84
N LYS A 49 -14.85 -6.23 -7.14
CA LYS A 49 -14.66 -7.34 -6.19
C LYS A 49 -13.17 -7.74 -6.18
N PRO A 50 -12.30 -6.95 -5.55
CA PRO A 50 -10.86 -7.12 -5.66
C PRO A 50 -10.38 -8.44 -5.06
N VAL A 51 -9.32 -9.02 -5.63
CA VAL A 51 -8.74 -10.28 -5.12
C VAL A 51 -8.20 -10.18 -3.69
N ALA A 52 -7.87 -8.97 -3.22
CA ALA A 52 -7.48 -8.74 -1.83
C ALA A 52 -8.63 -8.98 -0.82
N ALA A 53 -9.87 -9.05 -1.29
CA ALA A 53 -11.04 -9.41 -0.47
C ALA A 53 -11.45 -10.90 -0.65
N SER A 54 -10.63 -11.69 -1.35
CA SER A 54 -10.84 -13.12 -1.57
C SER A 54 -9.61 -13.92 -1.13
N ASP A 55 -9.58 -15.23 -1.39
CA ASP A 55 -8.42 -16.07 -1.18
C ASP A 55 -7.58 -16.23 -2.45
N GLY A 56 -6.31 -16.62 -2.29
CA GLY A 56 -5.44 -17.00 -3.39
C GLY A 56 -4.01 -16.43 -3.28
N PRO A 57 -3.13 -16.79 -4.22
CA PRO A 57 -1.74 -16.32 -4.24
C PRO A 57 -1.62 -14.79 -4.29
N ALA A 58 -2.32 -14.11 -5.22
CA ALA A 58 -2.29 -12.65 -5.28
C ALA A 58 -2.84 -12.00 -4.01
N SER A 59 -3.92 -12.54 -3.43
CA SER A 59 -4.49 -12.03 -2.18
C SER A 59 -3.47 -12.01 -1.04
N ARG A 60 -2.74 -13.13 -0.84
CA ARG A 60 -1.69 -13.24 0.19
C ARG A 60 -0.61 -12.19 0.00
N ILE A 61 -0.11 -12.02 -1.23
CA ILE A 61 0.93 -11.02 -1.52
C ILE A 61 0.42 -9.59 -1.29
N PHE A 62 -0.83 -9.28 -1.61
CA PHE A 62 -1.42 -7.97 -1.27
C PHE A 62 -1.45 -7.73 0.23
N HIS A 63 -1.82 -8.75 1.03
CA HIS A 63 -1.80 -8.65 2.48
C HIS A 63 -0.39 -8.47 3.05
N GLU A 64 0.60 -9.20 2.53
CA GLU A 64 2.01 -9.04 2.92
C GLU A 64 2.53 -7.64 2.60
N ILE A 65 2.23 -7.10 1.41
CA ILE A 65 2.56 -5.71 1.04
C ILE A 65 1.92 -4.72 2.03
N ALA A 66 0.63 -4.91 2.33
CA ALA A 66 -0.09 -4.03 3.25
C ALA A 66 0.51 -4.08 4.66
N ALA A 67 0.84 -5.26 5.18
CA ALA A 67 1.49 -5.42 6.47
C ALA A 67 2.84 -4.68 6.52
N ARG A 68 3.69 -4.85 5.50
CA ARG A 68 4.98 -4.14 5.42
C ARG A 68 4.82 -2.62 5.40
N ILE A 69 3.81 -2.11 4.69
CA ILE A 69 3.53 -0.67 4.69
C ILE A 69 3.18 -0.20 6.10
N VAL A 70 2.27 -0.91 6.78
CA VAL A 70 1.79 -0.57 8.13
C VAL A 70 2.87 -0.74 9.19
N GLU A 71 3.82 -1.67 9.04
CA GLU A 71 4.82 -1.94 10.06
C GLU A 71 6.11 -1.15 9.86
N GLU A 72 6.56 -0.97 8.61
CA GLU A 72 7.91 -0.47 8.31
C GLU A 72 7.92 0.94 7.73
N ILE A 73 6.86 1.36 7.03
CA ILE A 73 6.90 2.57 6.19
C ILE A 73 6.04 3.69 6.76
N ALA A 74 4.81 3.36 7.11
CA ALA A 74 3.81 4.29 7.60
C ALA A 74 3.08 3.65 8.78
N PRO A 75 3.77 3.50 9.93
CA PRO A 75 3.11 3.03 11.14
C PRO A 75 1.91 3.91 11.46
N PRO A 76 0.77 3.31 11.86
CA PRO A 76 -0.40 4.06 12.22
C PRO A 76 0.00 5.07 13.30
N LEU A 77 -0.24 6.34 13.00
CA LEU A 77 -0.02 7.40 13.97
C LEU A 77 -0.90 7.11 15.18
N ASP A 78 -0.34 7.35 16.37
CA ASP A 78 -1.14 7.33 17.59
C ASP A 78 -2.25 8.38 17.44
N MET A 79 -3.48 7.91 17.25
CA MET A 79 -4.65 8.77 17.07
C MET A 79 -4.99 9.56 18.34
N GLU A 80 -4.43 9.20 19.50
CA GLU A 80 -4.49 10.01 20.72
C GLU A 80 -3.56 11.23 20.66
N ALA A 81 -2.49 11.16 19.86
CA ALA A 81 -1.55 12.27 19.63
C ALA A 81 -1.97 13.21 18.48
N CYS A 82 -3.00 12.85 17.71
CA CYS A 82 -3.55 13.69 16.66
C CYS A 82 -4.21 14.93 17.27
N SER A 83 -3.69 16.12 16.98
CA SER A 83 -4.27 17.40 17.44
C SER A 83 -5.74 17.59 17.02
N ALA A 84 -6.21 16.87 16.01
CA ALA A 84 -7.60 16.85 15.58
C ALA A 84 -8.54 16.04 16.51
N SER A 85 -8.03 15.11 17.32
CA SER A 85 -8.81 14.38 18.33
C SER A 85 -8.77 15.07 19.70
N ALA A 86 -7.74 15.88 19.97
CA ALA A 86 -7.65 16.68 21.18
C ALA A 86 -8.58 17.91 21.09
N ILE A 87 -9.71 17.85 21.80
CA ILE A 87 -10.49 19.03 22.21
C ILE A 87 -9.69 19.83 23.26
N ASN A 88 -8.55 20.38 22.87
CA ASN A 88 -7.88 21.41 23.65
C ASN A 88 -8.33 22.78 23.15
N GLU A 89 -8.66 23.67 24.09
CA GLU A 89 -8.89 25.07 23.77
C GLU A 89 -7.59 25.64 23.19
N VAL A 90 -7.64 26.04 21.92
CA VAL A 90 -6.57 26.82 21.31
C VAL A 90 -6.86 28.28 21.68
N PRO A 91 -6.08 28.92 22.58
CA PRO A 91 -6.29 30.31 22.91
C PRO A 91 -5.95 31.15 21.67
N VAL A 92 -6.98 31.58 20.94
CA VAL A 92 -6.85 32.56 19.86
C VAL A 92 -6.95 33.94 20.50
N SER A 93 -5.81 34.60 20.65
CA SER A 93 -5.80 36.01 21.05
C SER A 93 -6.15 36.85 19.82
N LEU A 94 -7.36 37.38 19.77
CA LEU A 94 -7.70 38.41 18.80
C LEU A 94 -6.92 39.67 19.19
N MET A 95 -6.01 40.13 18.33
CA MET A 95 -5.44 41.48 18.47
C MET A 95 -6.55 42.50 18.16
N GLY A 96 -7.32 42.82 19.20
CA GLY A 96 -8.37 43.82 19.17
C GLY A 96 -7.85 45.17 19.68
N GLU A 97 -7.92 46.14 18.78
CA GLU A 97 -8.15 47.57 19.01
C GLU A 97 -7.12 48.35 19.86
N LYS A 98 -6.20 48.96 19.12
CA LYS A 98 -5.58 50.23 19.50
C LYS A 98 -6.70 51.29 19.54
N ASN A 99 -7.09 51.74 20.74
CA ASN A 99 -7.90 52.95 20.90
C ASN A 99 -7.18 53.89 21.89
N PRO A 100 -7.17 55.21 21.63
CA PRO A 100 -6.09 56.15 21.96
C PRO A 100 -5.95 56.51 23.44
#